data_AF-A0A7V3SLB9-F1
#
_entry.id   AF-A0A7V3SLB9-F1
#
_cell.length_a   1.000
_cell.length_b   1.000
_cell.length_c   1.000
_cell.angle_alpha   90.00
_cell.angle_beta   90.00
_cell.angle_gamma   90.00
#
_symmetry.space_group_name_H-M   'P 1'
#
loop_
_entity.id
_entity.type
_entity.pdbx_description
1 polymer ?
#
loop_
_entity_poly.entity_id
_entity_poly.type
_entity_poly.pdbx_seq_one_letter_code
_entity_poly.pdbx_strand_id
1 'polypeptide(L)'
;MNLRTDVLALLLIVWSGVACGAAPLYSIKLSASPSILLSDGKSVALVSAEVRDEKGNLVPDGTQVQFSASLGVLRDTLVSTSAGIARTQITSSSLPGVATITATLPGASAFEEIRITFTDDPEMLRQRANTYLFSSPQYLAYSADWQCIEAVSSEQKAEIVVGALRLQARSYQYRLDEDLVIAEGAVLSRGK
;
A
#
# COMPACT_ATOMS: atom_id res chain seq x y z
N MET A 1 32.07 -16.23 76.62
CA MET A 1 32.34 -14.99 75.85
C MET A 1 33.35 -15.33 74.78
N ASN A 2 33.08 -14.95 73.53
CA ASN A 2 33.88 -15.08 72.30
C ASN A 2 33.52 -16.24 71.36
N LEU A 3 32.43 -16.04 70.60
CA LEU A 3 32.29 -16.58 69.26
C LEU A 3 33.27 -15.86 68.32
N ARG A 4 33.98 -16.58 67.44
CA ARG A 4 34.60 -16.03 66.24
C ARG A 4 33.97 -16.71 65.03
N THR A 5 33.30 -15.87 64.26
CA THR A 5 32.44 -16.12 63.12
C THR A 5 33.24 -16.24 61.82
N ASP A 6 32.93 -17.27 61.04
CA ASP A 6 33.23 -17.35 59.61
C ASP A 6 32.58 -16.17 58.88
N VAL A 7 33.34 -15.45 58.05
CA VAL A 7 32.80 -14.42 57.15
C VAL A 7 32.95 -14.92 55.72
N LEU A 8 31.82 -15.35 55.16
CA LEU A 8 31.64 -15.64 53.75
C LEU A 8 31.46 -14.31 53.00
N ALA A 9 32.41 -13.94 52.15
CA ALA A 9 32.31 -12.73 51.32
C ALA A 9 31.37 -12.99 50.14
N LEU A 10 30.19 -12.38 50.15
CA LEU A 10 29.26 -12.39 49.02
C LEU A 10 29.64 -11.28 48.03
N LEU A 11 30.15 -11.65 46.86
CA LEU A 11 30.47 -10.72 45.78
C LEU A 11 29.18 -10.32 45.06
N LEU A 12 28.69 -9.10 45.30
CA LEU A 12 27.54 -8.52 44.60
C LEU A 12 28.02 -7.92 43.27
N ILE A 13 27.82 -8.63 42.16
CA ILE A 13 28.03 -8.09 40.82
C ILE A 13 26.80 -7.24 40.50
N VAL A 14 26.96 -5.92 40.55
CA VAL A 14 25.97 -4.99 40.01
C VAL A 14 26.08 -5.06 38.50
N TRP A 15 25.22 -5.85 37.86
CA TRP A 15 25.02 -5.77 36.43
C TRP A 15 24.32 -4.44 36.19
N SER A 16 25.06 -3.42 35.77
CA SER A 16 24.47 -2.20 35.22
C SER A 16 23.75 -2.61 33.95
N GLY A 17 22.51 -3.07 34.11
CA GLY A 17 21.57 -3.26 33.03
C GLY A 17 21.50 -1.94 32.31
N VAL A 18 22.05 -1.90 31.11
CA VAL A 18 21.68 -0.86 30.16
C VAL A 18 20.19 -1.07 29.99
N ALA A 19 19.37 -0.19 30.57
CA ALA A 19 17.98 -0.12 30.21
C ALA A 19 17.97 0.22 28.72
N CYS A 20 17.87 -0.81 27.88
CA CYS A 20 17.43 -0.65 26.51
C CYS A 20 15.99 -0.19 26.64
N GLY A 21 15.79 1.12 26.79
CA GLY A 21 14.47 1.71 26.74
C GLY A 21 13.88 1.25 25.42
N ALA A 22 12.86 0.38 25.48
CA ALA A 22 12.16 -0.04 24.29
C ALA A 22 11.72 1.23 23.57
N ALA A 23 12.22 1.44 22.36
CA ALA A 23 11.78 2.57 21.56
C ALA A 23 10.24 2.51 21.50
N PRO A 24 9.53 3.64 21.66
CA PRO A 24 8.08 3.61 21.65
C PRO A 24 7.61 2.96 20.35
N LEU A 25 6.69 2.02 20.45
CA LEU A 25 6.15 1.34 19.29
C LEU A 25 5.24 2.33 18.56
N TYR A 26 5.56 2.61 17.30
CA TYR A 26 4.71 3.39 16.42
C TYR A 26 4.36 2.58 15.18
N SER A 27 3.27 2.95 14.53
CA SER A 27 2.91 2.45 13.20
C SER A 27 2.80 3.60 12.23
N ILE A 28 3.20 3.36 10.99
CA ILE A 28 3.09 4.32 9.89
C ILE A 28 2.20 3.68 8.82
N LYS A 29 1.15 4.38 8.41
CA LYS A 29 0.37 4.05 7.22
C LYS A 29 0.74 5.03 6.12
N LEU A 30 1.50 4.54 5.15
CA LEU A 30 2.00 5.34 4.04
C LEU A 30 1.12 5.18 2.79
N SER A 31 0.88 6.28 2.09
CA SER A 31 0.07 6.30 0.86
C SER A 31 0.53 7.39 -0.08
N ALA A 32 0.29 7.21 -1.39
CA ALA A 32 0.53 8.25 -2.38
C ALA A 32 -0.61 8.30 -3.42
N SER A 33 -0.98 9.52 -3.81
CA SER A 33 -2.00 9.74 -4.82
C SER A 33 -1.60 10.86 -5.80
N PRO A 34 -1.58 10.58 -7.11
CA PRO A 34 -1.74 9.27 -7.74
C PRO A 34 -0.52 8.35 -7.53
N SER A 35 -0.65 7.04 -7.75
CA SER A 35 0.46 6.07 -7.62
C SER A 35 1.15 5.74 -8.96
N ILE A 36 0.72 6.39 -10.04
CA ILE A 36 1.34 6.31 -11.37
C ILE A 36 1.43 7.75 -11.88
N LEU A 37 2.62 8.15 -12.35
CA LEU A 37 2.90 9.46 -12.92
C LEU A 37 3.62 9.30 -14.26
N LEU A 38 3.54 10.30 -15.13
CA LEU A 38 4.44 10.34 -16.29
C LEU A 38 5.87 10.57 -15.83
N SER A 39 6.84 9.92 -16.48
CA SER A 39 8.27 10.18 -16.29
C SER A 39 8.75 11.44 -17.04
N ASP A 40 8.03 12.54 -16.86
CA ASP A 40 8.27 13.83 -17.54
C ASP A 40 9.10 14.83 -16.70
N GLY A 41 9.52 14.45 -15.50
CA GLY A 41 10.23 15.34 -14.57
C GLY A 41 9.38 16.45 -13.96
N LYS A 42 8.05 16.40 -14.13
CA LYS A 42 7.12 17.50 -13.77
C LYS A 42 5.84 17.01 -13.09
N SER A 43 5.39 15.81 -13.41
CA SER A 43 4.21 15.18 -12.82
C SER A 43 4.42 14.99 -11.32
N VAL A 44 3.35 15.21 -10.54
CA VAL A 44 3.43 15.24 -9.07
C VAL A 44 2.43 14.29 -8.41
N ALA A 45 2.82 13.70 -7.29
CA ALA A 45 1.92 12.98 -6.39
C ALA A 45 2.04 13.49 -4.95
N LEU A 46 0.91 13.45 -4.23
CA LEU A 46 0.88 13.72 -2.79
C LEU A 46 1.18 12.43 -2.03
N VAL A 47 2.21 12.45 -1.20
CA VAL A 47 2.58 11.37 -0.28
C VAL A 47 2.09 11.73 1.11
N SER A 48 1.39 10.83 1.78
CA SER A 48 0.85 11.01 3.14
C SER A 48 1.25 9.85 4.03
N ALA A 49 1.85 10.15 5.17
CA ALA A 49 2.14 9.22 6.25
C ALA A 49 1.24 9.54 7.45
N GLU A 50 0.29 8.66 7.75
CA GLU A 50 -0.47 8.69 9.01
C GLU A 50 0.31 7.90 10.05
N VAL A 51 0.54 8.52 11.21
CA VAL A 51 1.39 7.95 12.25
C VAL A 51 0.56 7.76 13.51
N ARG A 52 0.65 6.56 14.10
CA ARG A 52 -0.04 6.21 15.34
C ARG A 52 0.92 5.68 16.39
N ASP A 53 0.63 5.96 17.65
CA ASP A 53 1.32 5.42 18.82
C ASP A 53 0.95 3.96 19.08
N GLU A 54 1.58 3.36 20.10
CA GLU A 54 1.37 1.97 20.53
C GLU A 54 -0.09 1.67 20.94
N LYS A 55 -0.85 2.70 21.32
CA LYS A 55 -2.25 2.61 21.74
C LYS A 55 -3.21 2.80 20.55
N GLY A 56 -2.67 3.02 19.35
CA GLY A 56 -3.43 3.28 18.14
C GLY A 56 -3.95 4.72 18.01
N ASN A 57 -3.53 5.64 18.89
CA ASN A 57 -3.89 7.05 18.77
C ASN A 57 -3.00 7.77 17.76
N LEU A 58 -3.54 8.80 17.12
CA LEU A 58 -2.74 9.69 16.27
C LEU A 58 -1.66 10.38 17.09
N VAL A 59 -0.45 10.48 16.54
CA VAL A 59 0.65 11.17 17.22
C VAL A 59 0.39 12.67 17.35
N PRO A 60 0.98 13.35 18.35
CA PRO A 60 0.87 14.79 18.49
C PRO A 60 1.44 15.55 17.29
N ASP A 61 0.85 16.71 17.02
CA ASP A 61 1.34 17.65 16.02
C ASP A 61 2.81 18.04 16.31
N GLY A 62 3.59 18.17 15.24
CA GLY A 62 5.03 18.44 15.35
C GLY A 62 5.91 17.19 15.38
N THR A 63 5.34 15.98 15.48
CA THR A 63 6.12 14.73 15.35
C THR A 63 6.76 14.68 13.96
N GLN A 64 8.08 14.57 13.88
CA GLN A 64 8.81 14.60 12.61
C GLN A 64 8.81 13.23 11.92
N VAL A 65 8.47 13.21 10.63
CA VAL A 65 8.54 12.03 9.75
C VAL A 65 9.58 12.28 8.68
N GLN A 66 10.52 11.36 8.55
CA GLN A 66 11.58 11.40 7.53
C GLN A 66 11.17 10.51 6.35
N PHE A 67 11.02 11.15 5.19
CA PHE A 67 10.77 10.52 3.90
C PHE A 67 12.06 10.37 3.09
N SER A 68 12.12 9.33 2.27
CA SER A 68 13.12 9.14 1.22
C SER A 68 12.47 8.50 0.00
N ALA A 69 13.03 8.75 -1.19
CA ALA A 69 12.57 8.14 -2.43
C ALA A 69 13.76 7.62 -3.24
N SER A 70 13.62 6.44 -3.85
CA SER A 70 14.67 5.85 -4.70
C SER A 70 14.77 6.51 -6.08
N LEU A 71 13.68 7.13 -6.56
CA LEU A 71 13.58 7.86 -7.82
C LEU A 71 12.68 9.09 -7.62
N GLY A 72 12.85 10.09 -8.48
CA GLY A 72 12.12 11.36 -8.38
C GLY A 72 12.68 12.27 -7.29
N VAL A 73 11.98 13.38 -7.02
CA VAL A 73 12.40 14.39 -6.05
C VAL A 73 11.27 14.68 -5.08
N LEU A 74 11.52 14.48 -3.78
CA LEU A 74 10.62 14.91 -2.71
C LEU A 74 10.80 16.41 -2.47
N ARG A 75 9.69 17.13 -2.31
CA ARG A 75 9.69 18.57 -1.99
C ARG A 75 10.37 18.82 -0.64
N ASP A 76 9.94 18.05 0.36
CA ASP A 76 10.47 18.09 1.72
C ASP A 76 10.72 16.64 2.17
N THR A 77 11.89 16.39 2.75
CA THR A 77 12.27 15.04 3.23
C THR A 77 12.04 14.86 4.72
N LEU A 78 11.98 15.94 5.52
CA LEU A 78 11.64 15.89 6.94
C LEU A 78 10.41 16.77 7.18
N VAL A 79 9.29 16.16 7.58
CA VAL A 79 7.99 16.85 7.67
C VAL A 79 7.34 16.60 9.02
N SER A 80 6.87 17.68 9.65
CA SER A 80 6.09 17.59 10.88
C SER A 80 4.66 17.14 10.61
N THR A 81 4.16 16.24 11.44
CA THR A 81 2.76 15.83 11.43
C THR A 81 1.83 16.97 11.86
N SER A 82 0.64 17.00 11.26
CA SER A 82 -0.51 17.76 11.74
C SER A 82 -1.75 16.86 11.71
N ALA A 83 -2.48 16.81 12.82
CA ALA A 83 -3.49 15.80 13.12
C ALA A 83 -2.97 14.36 12.88
N GLY A 84 -1.73 14.09 13.31
CA GLY A 84 -1.06 12.80 13.17
C GLY A 84 -0.66 12.41 11.74
N ILE A 85 -0.75 13.32 10.76
CA ILE A 85 -0.42 13.03 9.36
C ILE A 85 0.67 13.99 8.86
N ALA A 86 1.76 13.44 8.33
CA ALA A 86 2.80 14.17 7.61
C ALA A 86 2.59 14.05 6.10
N ARG A 87 2.68 15.15 5.35
CA ARG A 87 2.43 15.19 3.91
C ARG A 87 3.56 15.87 3.16
N THR A 88 4.05 15.22 2.10
CA THR A 88 5.04 15.78 1.18
C THR A 88 4.60 15.53 -0.27
N GLN A 89 5.21 16.22 -1.22
CA GLN A 89 4.98 16.00 -2.65
C GLN A 89 6.21 15.34 -3.26
N ILE A 90 5.98 14.39 -4.17
CA ILE A 90 7.03 13.83 -5.02
C ILE A 90 6.80 14.28 -6.46
N THR A 91 7.86 14.79 -7.09
CA THR A 91 7.94 15.05 -8.53
C THR A 91 8.60 13.86 -9.21
N SER A 92 8.05 13.41 -10.34
CA SER A 92 8.55 12.27 -11.09
C SER A 92 9.98 12.48 -11.60
N SER A 93 10.70 11.38 -11.89
CA SER A 93 11.94 11.47 -12.66
C SER A 93 11.65 11.67 -14.15
N SER A 94 12.66 12.09 -14.91
CA SER A 94 12.61 12.15 -16.38
C SER A 94 12.89 10.81 -17.08
N LEU A 95 12.96 9.72 -16.30
CA LEU A 95 13.19 8.36 -16.76
C LEU A 95 12.10 7.46 -16.16
N PRO A 96 11.54 6.52 -16.94
CA PRO A 96 10.56 5.57 -16.43
C PRO A 96 11.21 4.62 -15.41
N GLY A 97 10.41 4.16 -14.45
CA GLY A 97 10.88 3.28 -13.39
C GLY A 97 9.94 3.21 -12.20
N VAL A 98 10.25 2.36 -11.23
CA VAL A 98 9.47 2.24 -9.99
C VAL A 98 10.21 2.97 -8.86
N ALA A 99 9.61 4.04 -8.36
CA ALA A 99 10.07 4.78 -7.20
C ALA A 99 9.59 4.07 -5.92
N THR A 100 10.51 3.64 -5.07
CA THR A 100 10.20 3.18 -3.71
C THR A 100 10.30 4.39 -2.79
N ILE A 101 9.21 4.67 -2.06
CA ILE A 101 9.13 5.75 -1.09
C ILE A 101 9.07 5.12 0.29
N THR A 102 9.98 5.54 1.16
CA THR A 102 10.08 5.07 2.53
C THR A 102 9.73 6.24 3.46
N ALA A 103 8.95 5.98 4.49
CA ALA A 103 8.71 6.90 5.59
C ALA A 103 9.23 6.26 6.89
N THR A 104 9.92 7.05 7.70
CA THR A 104 10.51 6.61 8.98
C THR A 104 10.23 7.65 10.06
N LEU A 105 10.16 7.22 11.31
CA LEU A 105 10.15 8.11 12.46
C LEU A 105 11.56 8.18 13.07
N PRO A 106 12.26 9.33 13.04
CA PRO A 106 13.56 9.48 13.68
C PRO A 106 13.46 9.14 15.18
N GLY A 107 14.35 8.26 15.66
CA GLY A 107 14.36 7.84 17.07
C GLY A 107 13.34 6.75 17.43
N ALA A 108 12.56 6.25 16.47
CA ALA A 108 11.72 5.07 16.62
C ALA A 108 12.08 3.99 15.58
N SER A 109 11.70 2.74 15.84
CA SER A 109 11.91 1.62 14.90
C SER A 109 10.77 1.48 13.86
N ALA A 110 9.90 2.49 13.73
CA ALA A 110 8.77 2.47 12.81
C ALA A 110 9.17 2.99 11.44
N PHE A 111 8.91 2.19 10.41
CA PHE A 111 9.05 2.55 9.01
C PHE A 111 7.95 1.90 8.17
N GLU A 112 7.66 2.46 7.01
CA GLU A 112 6.75 1.89 6.02
C GLU A 112 7.22 2.26 4.60
N GLU A 113 6.92 1.41 3.62
CA GLU A 113 7.30 1.62 2.22
C GLU A 113 6.12 1.48 1.27
N ILE A 114 6.11 2.31 0.23
CA ILE A 114 5.18 2.21 -0.90
C ILE A 114 5.92 2.35 -2.22
N ARG A 115 5.25 1.98 -3.32
CA ARG A 115 5.78 2.12 -4.68
C ARG A 115 4.91 3.05 -5.50
N ILE A 116 5.55 3.93 -6.26
CA ILE A 116 4.95 4.75 -7.32
C ILE A 116 5.61 4.38 -8.64
N THR A 117 4.82 4.24 -9.70
CA THR A 117 5.34 3.98 -11.05
C THR A 117 5.49 5.29 -11.83
N PHE A 118 6.67 5.54 -12.38
CA PHE A 118 6.89 6.56 -13.40
C PHE A 118 6.93 5.87 -14.76
N THR A 119 6.14 6.36 -15.71
CA THR A 119 5.95 5.72 -17.01
C THR A 119 5.97 6.71 -18.15
N ASP A 120 6.53 6.30 -19.30
CA ASP A 120 6.44 7.08 -20.54
C ASP A 120 5.15 6.77 -21.32
N ASP A 121 4.39 5.73 -20.90
CA ASP A 121 3.13 5.36 -21.52
C ASP A 121 1.97 6.15 -20.90
N PRO A 122 1.38 7.13 -21.61
CA PRO A 122 0.24 7.89 -21.10
C PRO A 122 -1.03 7.04 -20.95
N GLU A 123 -1.14 5.89 -21.63
CA GLU A 123 -2.27 4.98 -21.45
C GLU A 123 -2.22 4.29 -20.09
N MET A 124 -1.06 4.16 -19.45
CA MET A 124 -0.96 3.67 -18.07
C MET A 124 -1.62 4.61 -17.06
N LEU A 125 -1.65 5.92 -17.32
CA LEU A 125 -2.43 6.86 -16.50
C LEU A 125 -3.94 6.62 -16.64
N ARG A 126 -4.37 6.14 -17.81
CA ARG A 126 -5.76 5.80 -18.12
C ARG A 126 -6.13 4.38 -17.65
N GLN A 127 -5.16 3.47 -17.54
CA GLN A 127 -5.30 2.09 -17.02
C GLN A 127 -5.65 2.01 -15.53
N ARG A 128 -5.92 3.15 -14.88
CA ARG A 128 -6.87 3.23 -13.77
C ARG A 128 -8.31 2.88 -14.16
N ALA A 129 -8.58 2.43 -15.38
CA ALA A 129 -9.71 1.55 -15.65
C ALA A 129 -9.42 0.14 -15.11
N ASN A 130 -9.30 -0.01 -13.78
CA ASN A 130 -9.68 -1.25 -13.08
C ASN A 130 -11.22 -1.44 -13.13
N THR A 131 -11.84 -0.98 -14.22
CA THR A 131 -13.26 -1.12 -14.46
C THR A 131 -13.41 -2.45 -15.13
N TYR A 132 -13.90 -3.41 -14.38
CA TYR A 132 -14.48 -4.59 -14.99
C TYR A 132 -15.70 -4.14 -15.80
N LEU A 133 -15.64 -4.32 -17.12
CA LEU A 133 -16.81 -4.18 -17.96
C LEU A 133 -17.44 -5.56 -18.09
N PHE A 134 -18.57 -5.74 -17.41
CA PHE A 134 -19.44 -6.90 -17.57
C PHE A 134 -20.52 -6.58 -18.59
N SER A 135 -20.65 -7.39 -19.63
CA SER A 135 -21.68 -7.22 -20.65
C SER A 135 -22.23 -8.54 -21.14
N SER A 136 -23.48 -8.50 -21.61
CA SER A 136 -24.09 -9.57 -22.39
C SER A 136 -25.27 -8.99 -23.19
N PRO A 137 -25.49 -9.44 -24.43
CA PRO A 137 -26.64 -9.04 -25.21
C PRO A 137 -27.96 -9.68 -24.79
N GLN A 138 -27.96 -10.71 -23.93
CA GLN A 138 -29.17 -11.47 -23.57
C GLN A 138 -29.54 -11.33 -22.10
N TYR A 139 -28.58 -11.59 -21.22
CA TYR A 139 -28.82 -11.54 -19.79
C TYR A 139 -27.56 -11.12 -19.05
N LEU A 140 -27.70 -10.10 -18.20
CA LEU A 140 -26.71 -9.63 -17.26
C LEU A 140 -27.46 -9.23 -15.98
N ALA A 141 -27.08 -9.81 -14.84
CA ALA A 141 -27.67 -9.49 -13.55
C ALA A 141 -26.59 -9.37 -12.47
N TYR A 142 -26.93 -8.58 -11.45
CA TYR A 142 -26.16 -8.46 -10.22
C TYR A 142 -27.05 -8.89 -9.04
N SER A 143 -26.51 -9.77 -8.20
CA SER A 143 -27.12 -10.17 -6.93
C SER A 143 -26.27 -9.66 -5.78
N ALA A 144 -26.84 -8.79 -4.95
CA ALA A 144 -26.18 -8.30 -3.74
C ALA A 144 -26.09 -9.40 -2.66
N ASP A 145 -27.13 -10.23 -2.55
CA ASP A 145 -27.20 -11.31 -1.56
C ASP A 145 -26.17 -12.41 -1.83
N TRP A 146 -25.90 -12.70 -3.11
CA TRP A 146 -24.91 -13.70 -3.50
C TRP A 146 -23.56 -13.10 -3.86
N GLN A 147 -23.42 -11.77 -3.76
CA GLN A 147 -22.24 -11.02 -4.15
C GLN A 147 -21.70 -11.48 -5.52
N CYS A 148 -22.58 -11.58 -6.51
CA CYS A 148 -22.28 -12.20 -7.79
C CYS A 148 -22.81 -11.36 -8.96
N ILE A 149 -22.03 -11.29 -10.04
CA ILE A 149 -22.48 -10.82 -11.35
C ILE A 149 -22.58 -12.04 -12.26
N GLU A 150 -23.74 -12.24 -12.87
CA GLU A 150 -23.99 -13.36 -13.76
C GLU A 150 -24.42 -12.88 -15.14
N ALA A 151 -24.00 -13.60 -16.17
CA ALA A 151 -24.38 -13.30 -17.54
C ALA A 151 -24.53 -14.57 -18.38
N VAL A 152 -25.43 -14.50 -19.35
CA VAL A 152 -25.69 -15.59 -20.31
C VAL A 152 -25.85 -15.00 -21.71
N SER A 153 -25.31 -15.68 -22.71
CA SER A 153 -25.48 -15.42 -24.14
C SER A 153 -25.43 -16.71 -24.94
N SER A 154 -26.52 -17.07 -25.63
CA SER A 154 -26.57 -18.24 -26.51
C SER A 154 -25.62 -18.15 -27.71
N GLU A 155 -25.19 -16.94 -28.08
CA GLU A 155 -24.23 -16.67 -29.16
C GLU A 155 -22.77 -16.58 -28.68
N GLN A 156 -22.47 -16.95 -27.43
CA GLN A 156 -21.13 -16.80 -26.82
C GLN A 156 -20.61 -15.35 -26.79
N LYS A 157 -21.52 -14.38 -26.62
CA LYS A 157 -21.22 -12.94 -26.56
C LYS A 157 -21.35 -12.35 -25.15
N ALA A 158 -21.38 -13.17 -24.10
CA ALA A 158 -21.23 -12.67 -22.74
C ALA A 158 -19.76 -12.34 -22.53
N GLU A 159 -19.45 -11.12 -22.14
CA GLU A 159 -18.07 -10.60 -22.12
C GLU A 159 -17.70 -9.97 -20.78
N ILE A 160 -16.47 -10.25 -20.33
CA ILE A 160 -15.77 -9.53 -19.26
C ILE A 160 -14.53 -8.89 -19.88
N VAL A 161 -14.37 -7.57 -19.71
CA VAL A 161 -13.16 -6.84 -20.13
C VAL A 161 -12.49 -6.20 -18.92
N VAL A 162 -11.18 -6.42 -18.80
CA VAL A 162 -10.31 -5.84 -17.77
C VAL A 162 -9.00 -5.40 -18.43
N GLY A 163 -8.84 -4.11 -18.65
CA GLY A 163 -7.71 -3.58 -19.43
C GLY A 163 -7.65 -4.22 -20.82
N ALA A 164 -6.53 -4.88 -21.13
CA ALA A 164 -6.36 -5.61 -22.39
C ALA A 164 -6.92 -7.04 -22.35
N LEU A 165 -7.33 -7.57 -21.19
CA LEU A 165 -7.88 -8.92 -21.10
C LEU A 165 -9.36 -8.90 -21.45
N ARG A 166 -9.77 -9.87 -22.27
CA ARG A 166 -11.15 -10.07 -22.68
C ARG A 166 -11.49 -11.55 -22.58
N LEU A 167 -12.52 -11.87 -21.79
CA LEU A 167 -13.13 -13.18 -21.69
C LEU A 167 -14.50 -13.14 -22.39
N GLN A 168 -14.70 -13.98 -23.40
CA GLN A 168 -16.00 -14.20 -24.06
C GLN A 168 -16.51 -15.59 -23.69
N ALA A 169 -17.77 -15.73 -23.32
CA ALA A 169 -18.35 -17.00 -22.87
C ALA A 169 -19.81 -17.16 -23.27
N ARG A 170 -20.31 -18.40 -23.20
CA ARG A 170 -21.75 -18.68 -23.25
C ARG A 170 -22.43 -18.23 -21.97
N SER A 171 -21.81 -18.47 -20.83
CA SER A 171 -22.27 -18.00 -19.53
C SER A 171 -21.07 -17.73 -18.62
N TYR A 172 -21.23 -16.80 -17.69
CA TYR A 172 -20.27 -16.61 -16.60
C TYR A 172 -20.96 -16.19 -15.31
N GLN A 173 -20.30 -16.51 -14.20
CA GLN A 173 -20.54 -15.96 -12.88
C GLN A 173 -19.21 -15.36 -12.38
N TYR A 174 -19.24 -14.10 -11.95
CA TYR A 174 -18.14 -13.43 -11.27
C TYR A 174 -18.51 -13.24 -9.81
N ARG A 175 -17.79 -13.93 -8.93
CA ARG A 175 -17.94 -13.87 -7.48
C ARG A 175 -17.10 -12.70 -6.94
N LEU A 176 -17.78 -11.72 -6.35
CA LEU A 176 -17.18 -10.47 -5.88
C LEU A 176 -16.38 -10.63 -4.58
N ASP A 177 -16.66 -11.67 -3.81
CA ASP A 177 -15.99 -12.02 -2.55
C ASP A 177 -14.64 -12.71 -2.77
N GLU A 178 -14.53 -13.49 -3.84
CA GLU A 178 -13.36 -14.33 -4.13
C GLU A 178 -12.54 -13.88 -5.35
N ASP A 179 -13.01 -12.85 -6.08
CA ASP A 179 -12.46 -12.46 -7.39
C ASP A 179 -12.36 -13.65 -8.37
N LEU A 180 -13.37 -14.51 -8.35
CA LEU A 180 -13.42 -15.76 -9.11
C LEU A 180 -14.40 -15.66 -10.28
N VAL A 181 -13.93 -15.92 -11.50
CA VAL A 181 -14.78 -16.11 -12.68
C VAL A 181 -14.97 -17.61 -12.94
N ILE A 182 -16.23 -18.04 -12.99
CA ILE A 182 -16.64 -19.37 -13.45
C ILE A 182 -17.38 -19.18 -14.77
N ALA A 183 -16.92 -19.81 -15.86
CA ALA A 183 -17.48 -19.58 -17.18
C ALA A 183 -17.60 -20.86 -18.02
N GLU A 184 -18.65 -20.95 -18.84
CA GLU A 184 -18.90 -22.04 -19.78
C GLU A 184 -18.60 -21.59 -21.22
N GLY A 185 -17.86 -22.41 -21.96
CA GLY A 185 -17.52 -22.12 -23.35
C GLY A 185 -16.68 -20.85 -23.50
N ALA A 186 -15.79 -20.61 -22.54
CA ALA A 186 -15.01 -19.39 -22.45
C ALA A 186 -13.82 -19.37 -23.41
N VAL A 187 -13.58 -18.22 -24.02
CA VAL A 187 -12.40 -17.88 -24.80
C VAL A 187 -11.74 -16.66 -24.14
N LEU A 188 -10.51 -16.85 -23.68
CA LEU A 188 -9.70 -15.77 -23.13
C LEU A 188 -8.77 -15.22 -24.22
N SER A 189 -8.77 -13.90 -24.35
CA SER A 189 -7.93 -13.17 -25.30
C SER A 189 -7.28 -11.97 -24.63
N ARG A 190 -6.15 -11.54 -25.18
CA ARG A 190 -5.45 -10.32 -24.81
C ARG A 190 -5.41 -9.40 -26.03
N GLY A 191 -5.91 -8.18 -25.89
CA GLY A 191 -5.74 -7.10 -26.87
C GLY A 191 -4.26 -6.84 -27.12
N LYS A 192 -3.93 -6.43 -28.35
CA LYS A 192 -2.58 -5.98 -28.69
C LYS A 192 -2.23 -4.69 -27.95
#